data_AF-M0EVI8-F1
#
_entry.id   AF-M0EVI8-F1
#
_cell.length_a   1.000
_cell.length_b   1.000
_cell.length_c   1.000
_cell.angle_alpha   90.00
_cell.angle_beta   90.00
_cell.angle_gamma   90.00
#
_symmetry.space_group_name_H-M   'P 1'
#
loop_
_entity.id
_entity.type
_entity.pdbx_description
1 polymer ?
#
loop_
_entity_poly.entity_id
_entity_poly.type
_entity_poly.pdbx_seq_one_letter_code
_entity_poly.pdbx_strand_id
1 'polypeptide(L)'
;MQEYIETHSRLEDLSENIIALVAFDYRHHEVIGELHGVQHDYQDVILNTSHTHQGEWCLESLFCQGAGERVRELTYRLRDFDGVNRVKIMVIRDN
;
A
#
# COMPACT_ATOMS: atom_id res chain seq x y z
N MET A 1 -2.65 -22.61 14.42
CA MET A 1 -2.72 -23.02 12.99
C MET A 1 -3.63 -22.03 12.24
N GLN A 2 -3.31 -20.74 12.29
CA GLN A 2 -3.95 -19.69 11.46
C GLN A 2 -3.00 -19.20 10.34
N GLU A 3 -1.74 -19.62 10.37
CA GLU A 3 -0.70 -19.25 9.39
C GLU A 3 -0.81 -19.97 8.03
N TYR A 4 -1.70 -20.96 7.88
CA TYR A 4 -1.72 -21.82 6.67
C TYR A 4 -2.72 -21.40 5.59
N ILE A 5 -3.43 -20.29 5.77
CA ILE A 5 -4.23 -19.68 4.72
C ILE A 5 -3.60 -18.32 4.46
N GLU A 6 -2.52 -18.32 3.68
CA GLU A 6 -2.16 -17.16 2.87
C GLU A 6 -3.38 -16.88 1.99
N THR A 7 -4.31 -16.08 2.53
CA THR A 7 -5.52 -15.70 1.82
C THR A 7 -5.03 -14.80 0.71
N HIS A 8 -4.83 -15.35 -0.48
CA HIS A 8 -4.80 -14.58 -1.72
C HIS A 8 -6.22 -14.05 -1.93
N SER A 9 -6.68 -13.14 -1.06
CA SER A 9 -7.89 -12.40 -1.31
C SER A 9 -7.63 -11.61 -2.57
N ARG A 10 -8.48 -11.85 -3.58
CA ARG A 10 -8.51 -10.99 -4.74
C ARG A 10 -8.84 -9.60 -4.21
N LEU A 11 -8.13 -8.58 -4.67
CA LEU A 11 -8.35 -7.22 -4.19
C LEU A 11 -9.81 -6.80 -4.40
N GLU A 12 -10.45 -7.35 -5.43
CA GLU A 12 -11.84 -7.14 -5.79
C GLU A 12 -12.85 -7.70 -4.76
N ASP A 13 -12.43 -8.62 -3.90
CA ASP A 13 -13.30 -9.32 -2.94
C ASP A 13 -13.15 -8.77 -1.50
N LEU A 14 -12.39 -7.69 -1.30
CA LEU A 14 -12.13 -7.10 0.04
C LEU A 14 -13.40 -6.50 0.65
N SER A 15 -13.62 -6.75 1.94
CA SER A 15 -14.80 -6.27 2.65
C SER A 15 -14.78 -4.76 2.95
N GLU A 16 -15.87 -4.26 3.56
CA GLU A 16 -16.04 -2.84 3.91
C GLU A 16 -15.01 -2.32 4.92
N ASN A 17 -14.29 -3.19 5.62
CA ASN A 17 -13.26 -2.76 6.56
C ASN A 17 -12.15 -3.80 6.72
N ILE A 18 -10.96 -3.45 6.25
CA ILE A 18 -9.79 -4.31 6.28
C ILE A 18 -8.63 -3.67 7.06
N ILE A 19 -7.68 -4.51 7.47
CA ILE A 19 -6.36 -4.08 7.94
C ILE A 19 -5.33 -4.67 6.99
N ALA A 20 -4.49 -3.81 6.40
CA ALA A 20 -3.51 -4.23 5.40
C ALA A 20 -2.18 -3.48 5.53
N LEU A 21 -1.13 -4.12 5.03
CA LEU A 21 0.19 -3.52 4.81
C LEU A 21 0.41 -3.39 3.32
N VAL A 22 0.64 -2.18 2.82
CA VAL A 22 1.06 -1.93 1.42
C VAL A 22 2.52 -1.54 1.43
N ALA A 23 3.38 -2.35 0.81
CA ALA A 23 4.81 -2.10 0.72
C ALA A 23 5.21 -1.85 -0.75
N PHE A 24 6.01 -0.82 -1.01
CA PHE A 24 6.48 -0.51 -2.35
C PHE A 24 7.87 0.13 -2.35
N ASP A 25 8.53 0.06 -3.51
CA ASP A 25 9.81 0.70 -3.73
C ASP A 25 9.76 1.72 -4.87
N TYR A 26 10.52 2.81 -4.72
CA TYR A 26 10.59 3.90 -5.69
C TYR A 26 11.95 4.61 -5.71
N ARG A 27 12.24 5.35 -6.78
CA ARG A 27 13.48 6.16 -6.89
C ARG A 27 13.25 7.58 -6.38
N HIS A 28 13.92 7.94 -5.29
CA HIS A 28 13.68 9.17 -4.50
C HIS A 28 13.72 10.48 -5.31
N HIS A 29 14.75 10.64 -6.16
CA HIS A 29 15.06 11.92 -6.78
C HIS A 29 14.08 12.36 -7.86
N GLU A 30 13.18 11.49 -8.31
CA GLU A 30 12.34 11.74 -9.48
C GLU A 30 10.89 12.07 -9.09
N VAL A 31 10.38 11.60 -7.93
CA VAL A 31 8.90 11.50 -7.76
C VAL A 31 8.32 11.76 -6.36
N ILE A 32 9.15 12.07 -5.35
CA ILE A 32 8.70 12.11 -3.95
C ILE A 32 7.51 13.05 -3.68
N GLY A 33 7.47 14.22 -4.34
CA GLY A 33 6.39 15.18 -4.15
C GLY A 33 5.04 14.69 -4.66
N GLU A 34 5.01 14.10 -5.86
CA GLU A 34 3.80 13.55 -6.46
C GLU A 34 3.33 12.29 -5.71
N LEU A 35 4.27 11.47 -5.24
CA LEU A 35 3.97 10.28 -4.47
C LEU A 35 3.35 10.62 -3.11
N HIS A 36 3.87 11.62 -2.41
CA HIS A 36 3.24 12.15 -1.20
C HIS A 36 1.84 12.70 -1.50
N GLY A 37 1.65 13.36 -2.65
CA GLY A 37 0.32 13.80 -3.10
C GLY A 37 -0.68 12.65 -3.18
N VAL A 38 -0.28 11.54 -3.82
CA VAL A 38 -1.10 10.30 -3.82
C VAL A 38 -1.36 9.83 -2.40
N GLN A 39 -0.35 9.72 -1.53
CA GLN A 39 -0.59 9.27 -0.15
C GLN A 39 -1.56 10.21 0.61
N HIS A 40 -1.48 11.52 0.40
CA HIS A 40 -2.39 12.49 1.02
C HIS A 40 -3.84 12.32 0.55
N ASP A 41 -4.07 11.95 -0.71
CA ASP A 41 -5.41 11.66 -1.23
C ASP A 41 -6.06 10.46 -0.54
N TYR A 42 -5.25 9.53 0.01
CA TYR A 42 -5.69 8.31 0.72
C TYR A 42 -5.40 8.34 2.23
N GLN A 43 -5.18 9.53 2.81
CA GLN A 43 -4.90 9.68 4.24
C GLN A 43 -6.04 9.20 5.16
N ASP A 44 -7.24 9.04 4.61
CA ASP A 44 -8.41 8.49 5.30
C ASP A 44 -8.24 7.00 5.64
N VAL A 45 -7.40 6.27 4.88
CA VAL A 45 -7.12 4.85 5.11
C VAL A 45 -5.67 4.56 5.50
N ILE A 46 -4.74 5.51 5.33
CA ILE A 46 -3.33 5.36 5.73
C ILE A 46 -3.18 5.83 7.19
N LEU A 47 -2.92 4.90 8.10
CA LEU A 47 -2.69 5.21 9.52
C LEU A 47 -1.30 5.79 9.77
N ASN A 48 -0.29 5.21 9.13
CA ASN A 48 1.06 5.74 9.14
C ASN A 48 1.85 5.21 7.94
N THR A 49 3.03 5.80 7.80
CA THR A 49 4.01 5.42 6.80
C THR A 49 5.36 5.18 7.45
N SER A 50 6.04 4.10 7.06
CA SER A 50 7.41 3.80 7.43
C SER A 50 8.28 3.79 6.18
N HIS A 51 9.32 4.64 6.16
CA HIS A 51 10.18 4.84 5.00
C HIS A 51 11.64 4.55 5.34
N THR A 52 12.35 3.86 4.46
CA THR A 52 13.78 3.56 4.60
C THR A 52 14.52 3.79 3.28
N HIS A 53 15.63 4.51 3.33
CA HIS A 53 16.53 4.67 2.18
C HIS A 53 17.38 3.40 1.97
N GLN A 54 17.48 2.96 0.72
CA GLN A 54 18.21 1.77 0.29
C GLN A 54 19.13 2.12 -0.88
N GLY A 55 20.17 2.92 -0.58
CA GLY A 55 21.02 3.48 -1.63
C GLY A 55 20.25 4.48 -2.48
N GLU A 56 20.06 4.16 -3.77
CA GLU A 56 19.41 5.07 -4.74
C GLU A 56 17.87 4.95 -4.77
N TRP A 57 17.30 3.97 -4.09
CA TRP A 57 15.87 3.75 -4.00
C TRP A 57 15.40 3.81 -2.55
N CYS A 58 14.09 3.91 -2.37
CA CYS A 58 13.43 3.94 -1.07
C CYS A 58 12.46 2.78 -0.97
N LEU A 59 12.39 2.18 0.22
CA LEU A 59 11.36 1.22 0.59
C LEU A 59 10.37 1.92 1.51
N GLU A 60 9.09 1.83 1.19
CA GLU A 60 8.03 2.44 1.97
C GLU A 60 6.93 1.44 2.27
N SER A 61 6.41 1.51 3.49
CA SER A 61 5.34 0.66 4.00
C SER A 61 4.23 1.55 4.54
N LEU A 62 3.02 1.40 4.00
CA LEU A 62 1.80 2.04 4.46
C LEU A 62 1.00 1.05 5.30
N PHE A 63 0.68 1.45 6.52
CA PHE A 63 -0.20 0.70 7.39
C PHE A 63 -1.62 1.21 7.18
N CYS A 64 -2.47 0.39 6.59
CA CYS A 64 -3.78 0.80 6.14
C CYS A 64 -4.90 0.17 6.98
N GLN A 65 -5.93 0.95 7.26
CA GLN A 65 -7.19 0.49 7.84
C GLN A 65 -8.36 1.26 7.25
N GLY A 66 -9.40 0.55 6.79
CA GLY A 66 -10.61 1.16 6.26
C GLY A 66 -11.21 0.35 5.12
N ALA A 67 -11.99 1.00 4.25
CA ALA A 67 -12.71 0.34 3.17
C ALA A 67 -11.77 -0.43 2.23
N GLY A 68 -12.06 -1.72 2.01
CA GLY A 68 -11.28 -2.58 1.12
C GLY A 68 -11.16 -2.01 -0.29
N GLU A 69 -12.25 -1.42 -0.80
CA GLU A 69 -12.24 -0.68 -2.06
C GLU A 69 -11.21 0.46 -2.08
N ARG A 70 -11.17 1.27 -1.02
CA ARG A 70 -10.27 2.43 -0.92
C ARG A 70 -8.80 1.99 -0.85
N VAL A 71 -8.50 0.93 -0.10
CA VAL A 71 -7.15 0.35 -0.03
C VAL A 71 -6.75 -0.31 -1.36
N ARG A 72 -7.69 -0.94 -2.07
CA ARG A 72 -7.48 -1.45 -3.43
C ARG A 72 -7.14 -0.33 -4.40
N GLU A 73 -7.92 0.75 -4.40
CA GLU A 73 -7.66 1.92 -5.24
C GLU A 73 -6.28 2.52 -4.99
N LEU A 74 -5.89 2.72 -3.73
CA LEU A 74 -4.55 3.15 -3.35
C LEU A 74 -3.49 2.20 -3.93
N THR A 75 -3.69 0.90 -3.77
CA THR A 75 -2.74 -0.12 -4.26
C THR A 75 -2.58 -0.06 -5.78
N TYR A 76 -3.67 0.10 -6.52
CA TYR A 76 -3.61 0.27 -7.99
C TYR A 76 -2.97 1.60 -8.38
N ARG A 77 -3.32 2.69 -7.68
CA ARG A 77 -2.73 4.00 -7.94
C ARG A 77 -1.21 3.98 -7.77
N LEU A 78 -0.71 3.28 -6.75
CA LEU A 78 0.73 3.08 -6.53
C LEU A 78 1.37 2.16 -7.59
N ARG A 79 0.65 1.13 -8.08
CA ARG A 79 1.15 0.24 -9.13
C ARG A 79 1.30 0.95 -10.48
N ASP A 80 0.40 1.88 -10.76
CA ASP A 80 0.38 2.66 -12.01
C ASP A 80 1.17 3.98 -11.88
N PHE A 81 1.84 4.20 -10.75
CA PHE A 81 2.57 5.44 -10.50
C PHE A 81 3.97 5.38 -11.15
N ASP A 82 4.26 6.33 -12.03
CA ASP A 82 5.57 6.45 -12.67
C ASP A 82 6.67 6.63 -11.61
N GLY A 83 7.63 5.71 -11.57
CA GLY A 83 8.74 5.73 -10.60
C GLY A 83 8.57 4.79 -9.39
N VAL A 84 7.40 4.17 -9.22
CA VAL A 84 7.22 3.01 -8.33
C VAL A 84 7.51 1.72 -9.12
N ASN A 85 8.41 0.86 -8.62
CA ASN A 85 8.78 -0.36 -9.35
C ASN A 85 7.94 -1.57 -8.97
N ARG A 86 7.67 -1.74 -7.66
CA ARG A 86 6.90 -2.89 -7.15
C ARG A 86 5.99 -2.44 -6.04
N VAL A 87 4.79 -3.01 -6.02
CA VAL A 87 3.84 -2.86 -4.93
C VAL A 87 3.39 -4.24 -4.47
N LYS A 88 3.46 -4.47 -3.17
CA LYS A 88 2.95 -5.66 -2.48
C LYS A 88 1.93 -5.22 -1.46
N ILE A 89 0.88 -6.01 -1.34
CA ILE A 89 -0.14 -5.83 -0.31
C ILE A 89 -0.28 -7.14 0.45
N MET A 90 -0.38 -7.03 1.77
CA MET A 90 -0.70 -8.12 2.67
C MET A 90 -1.92 -7.71 3.48
N VAL A 91 -3.05 -8.38 3.26
CA VAL A 91 -4.26 -8.19 4.06
C VAL A 91 -4.12 -9.05 5.31
N ILE A 92 -4.13 -8.39 6.47
CA ILE A 92 -3.97 -9.03 7.78
C ILE A 92 -5.33 -9.42 8.35
N ARG A 93 -6.37 -8.61 8.11
CA ARG A 93 -7.75 -8.90 8.48
C ARG A 93 -8.71 -8.40 7.40
N ASP A 94 -9.69 -9.24 7.11
CA ASP A 94 -10.80 -9.01 6.18
C ASP A 94 -12.04 -9.59 6.87
N ASN A 95 -12.93 -8.71 7.37
CA ASN A 95 -14.07 -9.09 8.22
C ASN A 95 -15.33 -9.32 7.41
#